data_AF-A0A2R6F917-F1
#
_entry.id   AF-A0A2R6F917-F1
#
_cell.length_a   1.000
_cell.length_b   1.000
_cell.length_c   1.000
_cell.angle_alpha   90.00
_cell.angle_beta   90.00
_cell.angle_gamma   90.00
#
_symmetry.space_group_name_H-M   'P 1'
#
loop_
_entity.id
_entity.type
_entity.pdbx_description
1 polymer ?
#
loop_
_entity_poly.entity_id
_entity_poly.type
_entity_poly.pdbx_seq_one_letter_code
_entity_poly.pdbx_strand_id
1 'polypeptide(L)' 'MAGYYDLVLGLIPLTLGGIAALLTVVGVALTTAVALASVVAVGLVGHAMFVKGPVDDATTATDDGGLQPAD' A
#
# COMPACT_ATOMS: atom_id res chain seq x y z
N MET A 1 -14.90 -1.71 -6.90
CA MET A 1 -13.78 -1.39 -7.82
C MET A 1 -12.52 -1.43 -6.99
N ALA A 2 -11.45 -2.07 -7.46
CA ALA A 2 -10.18 -2.05 -6.70
C ALA A 2 -9.65 -0.62 -6.65
N GLY A 3 -9.44 -0.10 -5.45
CA GLY A 3 -8.90 1.24 -5.22
C GLY A 3 -7.39 1.30 -5.36
N TYR A 4 -6.82 2.51 -5.21
CA TYR A 4 -5.37 2.71 -5.21
C TYR A 4 -4.68 1.86 -4.14
N TYR A 5 -5.22 1.79 -2.93
CA TYR A 5 -4.65 1.01 -1.84
C TYR A 5 -4.73 -0.50 -2.07
N ASP A 6 -5.78 -0.98 -2.73
CA ASP A 6 -5.88 -2.41 -3.09
C ASP A 6 -4.77 -2.81 -4.08
N LEU A 7 -4.43 -1.91 -5.02
CA LEU A 7 -3.33 -2.11 -5.96
C LEU A 7 -1.97 -2.08 -5.25
N VAL A 8 -1.74 -1.11 -4.36
CA VAL A 8 -0.52 -1.04 -3.55
C VAL A 8 -0.37 -2.28 -2.70
N LEU A 9 -1.46 -2.73 -2.06
CA LEU A 9 -1.47 -3.91 -1.21
C LEU A 9 -1.10 -5.18 -1.99
N GLY A 10 -1.56 -5.32 -3.23
CA GLY A 10 -1.15 -6.41 -4.13
C GLY A 10 0.30 -6.29 -4.62
N LEU A 11 0.79 -5.06 -4.85
CA LEU A 11 2.16 -4.80 -5.32
C LEU A 11 3.23 -5.15 -4.27
N ILE A 12 2.94 -5.03 -2.97
CA ILE A 12 3.90 -5.35 -1.90
C ILE A 12 4.36 -6.83 -1.96
N PRO A 13 3.47 -7.85 -1.85
CA PRO A 13 3.89 -9.24 -1.96
C PRO A 13 4.36 -9.59 -3.37
N LEU A 14 3.81 -8.97 -4.41
CA LEU A 14 4.21 -9.21 -5.80
C LEU A 14 5.65 -8.77 -6.06
N THR A 15 6.06 -7.59 -5.59
CA THR A 15 7.43 -7.10 -5.74
C THR A 15 8.39 -7.88 -4.85
N LEU A 16 8.02 -8.14 -3.59
CA LEU A 16 8.85 -8.94 -2.69
C LEU A 16 9.12 -10.34 -3.26
N GLY A 17 8.07 -11.06 -3.64
CA GLY A 17 8.18 -12.41 -4.19
C GLY A 17 8.77 -12.42 -5.61
N GLY A 18 8.30 -11.55 -6.49
CA GLY A 18 8.71 -11.50 -7.90
C GLY A 18 10.18 -11.14 -8.07
N ILE A 19 10.66 -10.10 -7.37
CA ILE A 19 12.07 -9.69 -7.43
C ILE A 19 12.94 -10.76 -6.78
N ALA A 20 12.57 -11.28 -5.60
CA ALA A 20 13.35 -12.31 -4.94
C ALA A 20 13.43 -13.60 -5.80
N ALA A 21 12.34 -14.01 -6.43
CA ALA A 21 12.31 -15.17 -7.33
C ALA A 21 13.21 -14.95 -8.55
N LEU A 22 13.10 -13.79 -9.21
CA LEU A 22 13.93 -13.46 -10.37
C LEU A 22 15.42 -13.47 -10.03
N LEU A 23 15.80 -12.81 -8.93
CA LEU A 23 17.18 -12.77 -8.44
C LEU A 23 17.71 -14.17 -8.10
N THR A 24 16.87 -15.00 -7.48
CA THR A 24 17.24 -16.39 -7.16
C THR A 24 17.48 -17.22 -8.43
N VAL A 25 16.63 -17.06 -9.46
CA VAL A 25 16.76 -17.77 -10.75
C VAL A 25 18.07 -17.39 -11.47
N VAL A 26 18.53 -16.14 -11.36
CA VAL A 26 19.80 -15.70 -11.95
C VAL A 26 21.02 -15.98 -11.06
N GLY A 27 20.85 -16.71 -9.94
CA GLY A 27 21.94 -17.22 -9.11
C GLY A 27 22.30 -16.37 -7.90
N VAL A 28 21.50 -15.35 -7.55
CA VAL A 28 21.68 -14.61 -6.30
C VAL A 28 21.22 -15.46 -5.11
N ALA A 29 21.99 -15.47 -4.03
CA ALA A 29 21.60 -16.19 -2.81
C ALA A 29 20.24 -15.69 -2.30
N LEU A 30 19.35 -16.62 -1.93
CA LEU A 30 17.96 -16.30 -1.54
C LEU A 30 17.88 -15.23 -0.44
N THR A 31 18.75 -15.30 0.56
CA THR A 31 18.80 -14.31 1.65
C THR A 31 19.12 -12.90 1.15
N THR A 32 20.02 -12.78 0.18
CA THR A 32 20.37 -11.51 -0.46
C THR A 32 19.25 -11.03 -1.38
N ALA A 33 18.64 -11.95 -2.15
CA ALA A 33 17.52 -11.64 -3.02
C ALA A 33 16.31 -11.11 -2.23
N VAL A 34 15.97 -11.74 -1.10
CA VAL A 34 14.90 -11.30 -0.19
C VAL A 34 15.23 -9.94 0.43
N ALA A 35 16.48 -9.73 0.87
CA ALA A 35 16.92 -8.45 1.42
C ALA A 35 16.85 -7.30 0.40
N LEU A 36 17.19 -7.55 -0.87
CA LEU A 36 17.08 -6.54 -1.93
C LEU A 36 15.62 -6.26 -2.31
N ALA A 37 14.81 -7.31 -2.43
CA ALA A 37 13.39 -7.18 -2.75
C ALA A 37 12.60 -6.44 -1.65
N SER A 38 12.99 -6.61 -0.37
CA SER A 38 12.34 -5.92 0.75
C SER A 38 12.56 -4.40 0.72
N VAL A 39 13.69 -3.92 0.20
CA VAL A 39 13.91 -2.46 0.04
C VAL A 39 12.88 -1.86 -0.91
N VAL A 40 12.57 -2.55 -2.00
CA VAL A 40 11.55 -2.09 -2.97
C VAL A 40 10.15 -2.14 -2.34
N ALA A 41 9.83 -3.22 -1.63
CA ALA A 41 8.55 -3.35 -0.93
C ALA A 41 8.36 -2.27 0.15
N VAL A 42 9.39 -1.98 0.95
CA VAL A 42 9.35 -0.89 1.95
C VAL A 42 9.25 0.48 1.27
N GLY A 43 9.90 0.67 0.12
CA GLY A 43 9.74 1.89 -0.68
C GLY A 43 8.30 2.13 -1.14
N LEU A 44 7.59 1.06 -1.57
CA LEU A 44 6.17 1.10 -1.90
C LEU A 44 5.30 1.47 -0.70
N VAL A 45 5.55 0.84 0.46
CA VAL A 45 4.88 1.18 1.72
C VAL A 45 5.10 2.65 2.06
N GLY A 46 6.35 3.13 2.00
CA GLY A 46 6.69 4.53 2.22
C GLY A 46 5.97 5.47 1.26
N HIS A 47 5.94 5.17 -0.04
CA HIS A 47 5.23 5.97 -1.03
C HIS A 47 3.73 6.06 -0.72
N ALA A 48 3.11 4.94 -0.33
CA ALA A 48 1.70 4.90 0.03
C ALA A 48 1.37 5.54 1.37
N MET A 49 2.35 5.72 2.26
CA MET A 49 2.17 6.44 3.53
C MET A 49 2.43 7.94 3.39
N PHE A 50 3.41 8.34 2.57
CA PHE A 50 3.91 9.72 2.55
C PHE A 50 3.53 10.53 1.31
N VAL A 51 3.27 9.89 0.15
CA VAL A 51 2.94 10.62 -1.10
C VAL A 51 1.44 10.66 -1.34
N LYS A 52 0.81 9.49 -1.29
CA LYS A 52 -0.64 9.35 -1.31
C LYS A 52 -1.00 8.62 -0.03
N GLY A 53 -0.79 9.30 1.09
CA GLY A 53 -1.05 8.82 2.44
C GLY A 53 -2.54 8.62 2.71
N PRO A 54 -2.93 7.68 3.60
CA PRO A 54 -4.33 7.37 3.87
C PRO A 54 -4.88 8.47 4.77
N VAL A 55 -5.10 9.64 4.18
CA VAL A 55 -5.99 10.64 4.77
C VAL A 55 -7.39 10.20 4.40
N ASP A 56 -8.25 10.06 5.40
CA ASP A 56 -9.67 9.95 5.13
C ASP A 56 -10.05 11.12 4.21
N ASP A 57 -10.78 10.85 3.13
CA ASP A 57 -11.59 11.89 2.51
C ASP A 57 -12.62 12.30 3.58
N ALA A 58 -12.21 13.17 4.51
CA ALA A 58 -13.04 13.82 5.50
C ALA A 58 -13.94 14.85 4.77
N THR A 59 -14.78 14.34 3.89
CA THR A 59 -15.84 15.02 3.16
C THR A 59 -16.79 13.91 2.72
N THR A 60 -17.43 13.20 3.64
CA THR A 60 -18.85 13.45 3.93
C THR A 60 -19.23 12.87 5.30
N ALA A 61 -18.64 13.41 6.36
CA ALA A 61 -19.41 13.61 7.58
C ALA A 61 -20.05 15.00 7.48
N THR A 62 -20.88 15.21 6.45
CA THR A 62 -21.91 16.24 6.55
C THR A 62 -22.87 15.73 7.61
N ASP A 63 -22.57 16.11 8.84
CA ASP A 63 -23.49 16.83 9.71
C ASP A 63 -24.99 16.62 9.38
N ASP A 64 -25.47 15.38 9.45
CA ASP A 64 -26.85 15.11 9.87
C ASP A 64 -26.90 15.15 11.41
N GLY A 65 -26.30 16.20 11.98
CA GLY A 65 -26.83 16.85 13.15
C GLY A 65 -28.23 17.34 12.80
N GLY A 66 -29.20 16.42 12.84
CA GLY A 66 -30.62 16.75 12.86
C GLY A 66 -30.93 17.49 14.15
N LEU A 67 -30.64 18.79 14.17
CA LEU A 67 -31.25 19.75 15.07
C LEU A 67 -32.73 19.78 14.68
N GLN A 68 -33.51 18.85 15.21
CA GLN A 68 -34.95 18.75 14.95
C GLN A 68 -35.64 19.98 15.60
N PRO A 69 -36.23 20.91 14.83
CA PRO A 69 -37.02 21.98 15.43
C PRO A 69 -38.28 21.32 16.03
N ALA A 70 -38.52 21.61 17.31
CA ALA A 70 -39.73 21.18 18.00
C ALA A 70 -40.86 22.16 17.66
N ASP A 71 -41.68 21.78 16.67
CA ASP A 71 -42.93 22.45 16.30
C ASP A 71 -44.13 21.56 16.64
#